data_AF-A0A7G3FPX7-F1
#
_entry.id   AF-A0A7G3FPX7-F1
#
_cell.length_a   1.000
_cell.length_b   1.000
_cell.length_c   1.000
_cell.angle_alpha   90.00
_cell.angle_beta   90.00
_cell.angle_gamma   90.00
#
_symmetry.space_group_name_H-M   'P 1'
#
loop_
_entity.id
_entity.type
_entity.pdbx_description
1 polymer ?
#
loop_
_entity_poly.entity_id
_entity_poly.type
_entity_poly.pdbx_seq_one_letter_code
_entity_poly.pdbx_strand_id
1 'polypeptide(L)'
;MMKHLKKLVLGCLLLLPGVAFGQQVPLINQYFTQPTLAYPSAAVFQDKAQLSLLYRGQWSGVDGAPQVFSLSFANPFKQNLGYNVNVNSFESGLLRQTNVRAGLAKAWGLKEHRFSLGAEVGLALFSLDDSRVSVESMDDELIRNLLGSNGSSASLNLSLSYQYKGLQVNAAVPNVLNESLSDDEYVQLSDNNNADYLVGVGYQFSLDQMGDITFTPNITWRYQELIGSAVDVLALFEWQRKFQLMAAYRDGYGLNAGVGVRLKPNILFTYNYDFGKKETPIISNGFNEVGLHFSFNKKASVDKDEVLSQDASRIIDRLEAQEIYDKKLIATEDQETVVNYYSSLHSGSKKERRAKGEADFDSLLEDIKQKGLERMRAEARARAEAAKADEEVEEAAPTPAPVVTEEPEPVEEPTETSAAMGRYILVVAAYNPGSEYAKVLVEKLRELYPRAGIYSNELRGYDYVYVLQFGDRAEAISTMLELRSSGDFTDGWVHVIKK
;
A
#
# COMPACT_ATOMS: atom_id res chain seq x y z
N MET A 1 -2.38 -8.74 32.77
CA MET A 1 -3.47 -7.99 32.10
C MET A 1 -3.94 -8.60 30.77
N MET A 2 -3.04 -9.08 29.88
CA MET A 2 -3.41 -9.63 28.55
C MET A 2 -4.20 -10.95 28.53
N LYS A 3 -4.20 -11.75 29.61
CA LYS A 3 -4.91 -13.05 29.65
C LYS A 3 -6.40 -12.96 29.97
N HIS A 4 -6.84 -11.87 30.62
CA HIS A 4 -8.26 -11.63 30.93
C HIS A 4 -8.99 -10.89 29.80
N LEU A 5 -8.26 -10.13 28.97
CA LEU A 5 -8.79 -9.42 27.80
C LEU A 5 -9.32 -10.40 26.74
N LYS A 6 -8.62 -11.52 26.50
CA LYS A 6 -9.06 -12.57 25.56
C LYS A 6 -10.34 -13.28 26.00
N LYS A 7 -10.56 -13.44 27.30
CA LYS A 7 -11.78 -14.07 27.85
C LYS A 7 -12.98 -13.11 27.86
N LEU A 8 -12.73 -11.81 27.98
CA LEU A 8 -13.77 -10.77 27.90
C LEU A 8 -14.24 -10.55 26.46
N VAL A 9 -13.32 -10.58 25.49
CA VAL A 9 -13.62 -10.53 24.05
C VAL A 9 -14.42 -11.75 23.59
N LEU A 10 -14.11 -12.95 24.12
CA LEU A 10 -14.83 -14.19 23.78
C LEU A 10 -16.21 -14.29 24.47
N GLY A 11 -16.39 -13.65 25.62
CA GLY A 11 -17.67 -13.60 26.35
C GLY A 11 -18.69 -12.64 25.73
N CYS A 12 -18.25 -11.52 25.15
CA CYS A 12 -19.12 -10.60 24.42
C CYS A 12 -19.54 -11.10 23.04
N LEU A 13 -18.82 -12.08 22.47
CA LEU A 13 -19.11 -12.64 21.14
C LEU A 13 -20.28 -13.65 21.14
N LEU A 14 -20.76 -14.08 22.31
CA LEU A 14 -21.73 -15.18 22.44
C LEU A 14 -23.15 -14.74 22.82
N LEU A 15 -23.44 -13.44 22.88
CA LEU A 15 -24.76 -12.93 23.31
C LEU A 15 -25.29 -11.81 22.42
N LEU A 16 -25.66 -12.12 21.17
CA LEU A 16 -26.56 -11.25 20.41
C LEU A 16 -27.67 -12.06 19.72
N PRO A 17 -28.95 -11.83 20.06
CA PRO A 17 -30.07 -12.39 19.32
C PRO A 17 -30.25 -11.64 17.99
N GLY A 18 -30.57 -12.40 16.94
CA GLY A 18 -30.84 -11.86 15.61
C GLY A 18 -32.17 -11.13 15.56
N VAL A 19 -32.11 -9.82 15.28
CA VAL A 19 -33.25 -9.02 14.83
C VAL A 19 -33.05 -8.75 13.34
N ALA A 20 -34.05 -9.15 12.55
CA ALA A 20 -34.11 -8.83 11.14
C ALA A 20 -34.66 -7.40 11.00
N PHE A 21 -33.86 -6.50 10.42
CA PHE A 21 -34.24 -5.12 10.13
C PHE A 21 -34.51 -4.94 8.62
N GLY A 22 -35.50 -4.10 8.33
CA GLY A 22 -35.93 -3.71 6.99
C GLY A 22 -34.90 -2.88 6.21
N GLN A 23 -35.27 -2.53 4.98
CA GLN A 23 -34.38 -2.03 3.92
C GLN A 23 -33.47 -0.87 4.37
N GLN A 24 -32.16 -1.10 4.25
CA GLN A 24 -31.10 -0.13 4.49
C GLN A 24 -30.87 0.75 3.25
N VAL A 25 -30.69 2.06 3.42
CA VAL A 25 -30.19 2.94 2.35
C VAL A 25 -28.79 2.43 1.96
N PRO A 26 -28.57 1.99 0.71
CA PRO A 26 -27.35 1.30 0.34
C PRO A 26 -26.15 2.25 0.43
N LEU A 27 -25.22 1.96 1.36
CA LEU A 27 -23.91 2.59 1.37
C LEU A 27 -23.04 1.93 0.31
N ILE A 28 -22.73 2.68 -0.73
CA ILE A 28 -21.86 2.30 -1.84
C ILE A 28 -20.43 2.15 -1.29
N ASN A 29 -19.76 1.02 -1.52
CA ASN A 29 -18.39 0.75 -1.03
C ASN A 29 -17.37 1.80 -1.53
N GLN A 30 -17.67 2.44 -2.66
CA GLN A 30 -16.86 3.48 -3.28
C GLN A 30 -16.76 4.77 -2.47
N TYR A 31 -17.47 4.90 -1.34
CA TYR A 31 -17.24 6.02 -0.42
C TYR A 31 -15.79 6.08 0.09
N PHE A 32 -15.05 4.97 0.05
CA PHE A 32 -13.63 4.97 0.37
C PHE A 32 -12.79 5.70 -0.69
N THR A 33 -13.09 5.48 -1.97
CA THR A 33 -12.42 6.15 -3.10
C THR A 33 -12.94 7.58 -3.30
N GLN A 34 -14.20 7.82 -2.96
CA GLN A 34 -14.87 9.11 -3.04
C GLN A 34 -15.58 9.45 -1.71
N PRO A 35 -14.83 9.97 -0.71
CA PRO A 35 -15.36 10.26 0.63
C PRO A 35 -16.56 11.19 0.68
N THR A 36 -16.71 12.08 -0.32
CA THR A 36 -17.84 13.03 -0.40
C THR A 36 -19.18 12.37 -0.62
N LEU A 37 -19.23 11.06 -0.91
CA LEU A 37 -20.48 10.29 -0.93
C LEU A 37 -21.08 10.13 0.48
N ALA A 38 -20.24 10.13 1.52
CA ALA A 38 -20.65 9.97 2.92
C ALA A 38 -20.35 11.22 3.78
N TYR A 39 -19.24 11.91 3.50
CA TYR A 39 -18.73 13.01 4.31
C TYR A 39 -18.50 14.26 3.44
N PRO A 40 -19.48 15.17 3.31
CA PRO A 40 -19.31 16.41 2.55
C PRO A 40 -18.06 17.22 2.94
N SER A 41 -17.69 17.23 4.23
CA SER A 41 -16.50 17.87 4.79
C SER A 41 -15.19 17.36 4.20
N ALA A 42 -15.16 16.15 3.65
CA ALA A 42 -13.97 15.58 3.03
C ALA A 42 -13.64 16.19 1.65
N ALA A 43 -14.53 17.00 1.06
CA ALA A 43 -14.33 17.59 -0.27
C ALA A 43 -13.07 18.48 -0.37
N VAL A 44 -12.64 19.08 0.73
CA VAL A 44 -11.43 19.93 0.80
C VAL A 44 -10.13 19.14 0.98
N PHE A 45 -10.24 17.85 1.34
CA PHE A 45 -9.10 16.98 1.62
C PHE A 45 -8.73 16.06 0.46
N GLN A 46 -9.42 16.16 -0.67
CA GLN A 46 -8.98 15.49 -1.88
C GLN A 46 -7.74 16.17 -2.46
N ASP A 47 -6.85 15.39 -3.08
CA ASP A 47 -5.65 15.92 -3.75
C ASP A 47 -6.00 16.66 -5.05
N LYS A 48 -7.02 16.14 -5.75
CA LYS A 48 -7.40 16.57 -7.10
C LYS A 48 -8.90 16.72 -7.20
N ALA A 49 -9.35 17.46 -8.21
CA ALA A 49 -10.75 17.38 -8.57
C ALA A 49 -11.02 15.98 -9.14
N GLN A 50 -12.10 15.32 -8.71
CA GLN A 50 -12.40 13.95 -9.08
C GLN A 50 -13.84 13.82 -9.52
N LEU A 51 -14.06 13.24 -10.70
CA LEU A 51 -15.36 12.78 -11.19
C LEU A 51 -15.41 11.26 -11.09
N SER A 52 -16.42 10.71 -10.43
CA SER A 52 -16.63 9.28 -10.25
C SER A 52 -17.96 8.87 -10.87
N LEU A 53 -17.93 7.88 -11.74
CA LEU A 53 -19.09 7.17 -12.29
C LEU A 53 -19.16 5.81 -11.63
N LEU A 54 -20.26 5.52 -10.94
CA LEU A 54 -20.41 4.32 -10.14
C LEU A 54 -21.70 3.61 -10.53
N TYR A 55 -21.63 2.29 -10.62
CA TYR A 55 -22.78 1.42 -10.82
C TYR A 55 -22.72 0.29 -9.80
N ARG A 56 -23.84 0.04 -9.13
CA ARG A 56 -24.00 -1.07 -8.20
C ARG A 56 -25.27 -1.82 -8.57
N GLY A 57 -25.14 -3.12 -8.83
CA GLY A 57 -26.25 -4.01 -9.12
C GLY A 57 -26.39 -5.06 -8.02
N GLN A 58 -27.62 -5.27 -7.53
CA GLN A 58 -27.93 -6.27 -6.54
C GLN A 58 -28.69 -7.45 -7.15
N TRP A 59 -28.58 -8.65 -6.54
CA TRP A 59 -29.36 -9.85 -6.88
C TRP A 59 -29.36 -10.17 -8.38
N SER A 60 -28.19 -10.43 -8.93
CA SER A 60 -28.03 -10.73 -10.36
C SER A 60 -29.01 -11.80 -10.83
N GLY A 61 -29.73 -11.52 -11.91
CA GLY A 61 -30.73 -12.42 -12.51
C GLY A 61 -32.16 -12.27 -11.97
N VAL A 62 -32.40 -11.40 -10.97
CA VAL A 62 -33.75 -11.08 -10.48
C VAL A 62 -34.27 -9.84 -11.21
N ASP A 63 -35.44 -9.95 -11.83
CA ASP A 63 -36.08 -8.82 -12.51
C ASP A 63 -36.53 -7.76 -11.49
N GLY A 64 -36.32 -6.49 -11.83
CA GLY A 64 -36.54 -5.36 -10.93
C GLY A 64 -35.64 -5.33 -9.68
N ALA A 65 -34.55 -6.09 -9.66
CA ALA A 65 -33.60 -6.05 -8.55
C ALA A 65 -33.02 -4.65 -8.33
N PRO A 66 -32.65 -4.28 -7.09
CA PRO A 66 -32.18 -2.94 -6.82
C PRO A 66 -30.88 -2.60 -7.55
N GLN A 67 -30.85 -1.42 -8.14
CA GLN A 67 -29.69 -0.86 -8.83
C GLN A 67 -29.43 0.57 -8.35
N VAL A 68 -28.16 0.94 -8.31
CA VAL A 68 -27.74 2.31 -8.00
C VAL A 68 -26.77 2.78 -9.08
N PHE A 69 -27.09 3.91 -9.68
CA PHE A 69 -26.14 4.69 -10.47
C PHE A 69 -25.75 5.94 -9.70
N SER A 70 -24.46 6.27 -9.65
CA SER A 70 -23.98 7.49 -8.99
C SER A 70 -22.96 8.22 -9.86
N LEU A 71 -23.18 9.51 -10.00
CA LEU A 71 -22.26 10.49 -10.56
C LEU A 71 -21.82 11.41 -9.42
N SER A 72 -20.56 11.35 -9.04
CA SER A 72 -20.01 12.18 -7.96
C SER A 72 -18.87 13.03 -8.47
N PHE A 73 -18.93 14.33 -8.21
CA PHE A 73 -17.86 15.26 -8.48
C PHE A 73 -17.42 15.94 -7.19
N ALA A 74 -16.12 15.98 -6.93
CA ALA A 74 -15.54 16.69 -5.80
C ALA A 74 -14.37 17.55 -6.28
N ASN A 75 -14.24 18.76 -5.75
CA ASN A 75 -13.18 19.69 -6.16
C ASN A 75 -12.66 20.53 -4.97
N PRO A 76 -11.41 20.32 -4.54
CA PRO A 76 -10.71 21.19 -3.59
C PRO A 76 -10.23 22.47 -4.30
N PHE A 77 -11.17 23.36 -4.64
CA PHE A 77 -10.87 24.50 -5.51
C PHE A 77 -9.92 25.54 -4.89
N LYS A 78 -9.84 25.66 -3.55
CA LYS A 78 -8.80 26.43 -2.84
C LYS A 78 -8.19 25.59 -1.72
N GLN A 79 -7.06 26.02 -1.16
CA GLN A 79 -6.35 25.29 -0.09
C GLN A 79 -7.27 24.89 1.08
N ASN A 80 -8.23 25.76 1.43
CA ASN A 80 -9.12 25.59 2.57
C ASN A 80 -10.60 25.55 2.19
N LEU A 81 -10.93 25.36 0.91
CA LEU A 81 -12.31 25.26 0.45
C LEU A 81 -12.45 24.17 -0.61
N GLY A 82 -13.47 23.34 -0.45
CA GLY A 82 -13.88 22.34 -1.41
C GLY A 82 -15.38 22.44 -1.68
N TYR A 83 -15.82 21.94 -2.84
CA TYR A 83 -17.22 21.69 -3.12
C TYR A 83 -17.40 20.29 -3.69
N ASN A 84 -18.62 19.79 -3.63
CA ASN A 84 -18.99 18.53 -4.24
C ASN A 84 -20.39 18.61 -4.83
N VAL A 85 -20.67 17.74 -5.80
CA VAL A 85 -21.98 17.49 -6.37
C VAL A 85 -22.15 15.99 -6.53
N ASN A 86 -23.23 15.43 -6.01
CA ASN A 86 -23.54 14.01 -6.04
C ASN A 86 -24.93 13.82 -6.65
N VAL A 87 -25.02 13.06 -7.75
CA VAL A 87 -26.28 12.64 -8.36
C VAL A 87 -26.39 11.13 -8.25
N ASN A 88 -27.36 10.64 -7.49
CA ASN A 88 -27.56 9.22 -7.24
C ASN A 88 -28.96 8.83 -7.70
N SER A 89 -29.07 7.86 -8.61
CA SER A 89 -30.35 7.26 -8.99
C SER A 89 -30.42 5.85 -8.42
N PHE A 90 -31.44 5.59 -7.62
CA PHE A 90 -31.76 4.29 -7.05
C PHE A 90 -33.04 3.77 -7.71
N GLU A 91 -32.99 2.54 -8.20
CA GLU A 91 -34.13 1.86 -8.80
C GLU A 91 -34.34 0.53 -8.07
N SER A 92 -35.57 0.21 -7.69
CA SER A 92 -35.93 -1.05 -7.03
C SER A 92 -37.40 -1.38 -7.31
N GLY A 93 -37.66 -2.46 -8.04
CA GLY A 93 -38.99 -2.73 -8.57
C GLY A 93 -39.49 -1.53 -9.35
N LEU A 94 -40.73 -1.11 -9.12
CA LEU A 94 -41.34 0.06 -9.76
C LEU A 94 -40.82 1.40 -9.23
N LEU A 95 -40.12 1.42 -8.09
CA LEU A 95 -39.69 2.66 -7.46
C LEU A 95 -38.38 3.15 -8.07
N ARG A 96 -38.35 4.42 -8.48
CA ARG A 96 -37.14 5.15 -8.81
C ARG A 96 -37.01 6.39 -7.95
N GLN A 97 -35.85 6.58 -7.34
CA GLN A 97 -35.50 7.75 -6.57
C GLN A 97 -34.22 8.37 -7.11
N THR A 98 -34.28 9.62 -7.55
CA THR A 98 -33.11 10.39 -7.99
C THR A 98 -32.80 11.47 -6.97
N ASN A 99 -31.62 11.41 -6.37
CA ASN A 99 -31.10 12.37 -5.41
C ASN A 99 -30.05 13.24 -6.07
N VAL A 100 -30.25 14.55 -6.06
CA VAL A 100 -29.25 15.53 -6.46
C VAL A 100 -28.81 16.28 -5.23
N ARG A 101 -27.51 16.24 -4.92
CA ARG A 101 -26.94 16.90 -3.75
C ARG A 101 -25.75 17.76 -4.13
N ALA A 102 -25.61 18.89 -3.46
CA ALA A 102 -24.52 19.82 -3.66
C ALA A 102 -24.02 20.34 -2.32
N GLY A 103 -22.70 20.31 -2.12
CA GLY A 103 -22.10 20.61 -0.84
C GLY A 103 -20.88 21.51 -0.91
N LEU A 104 -20.60 22.16 0.21
CA LEU A 104 -19.43 23.00 0.44
C LEU A 104 -18.71 22.52 1.71
N ALA A 105 -17.38 22.53 1.65
CA ALA A 105 -16.51 22.22 2.76
C ALA A 105 -15.52 23.35 2.99
N LYS A 106 -15.34 23.72 4.27
CA LYS A 106 -14.36 24.70 4.71
C LYS A 106 -13.38 24.01 5.65
N ALA A 107 -12.08 24.14 5.39
CA ALA A 107 -11.04 23.68 6.29
C ALA A 107 -10.36 24.85 7.03
N TRP A 108 -9.90 24.55 8.23
CA TRP A 108 -9.01 25.37 9.04
C TRP A 108 -7.89 24.47 9.57
N GLY A 109 -6.69 25.00 9.73
CA GLY A 109 -5.56 24.20 10.17
C GLY A 109 -4.65 24.94 11.13
N LEU A 110 -4.04 24.18 12.03
CA LEU A 110 -2.95 24.61 12.89
C LEU A 110 -1.80 23.62 12.70
N LYS A 111 -0.72 24.07 12.06
CA LYS A 111 0.41 23.21 11.65
C LYS A 111 -0.10 22.04 10.77
N GLU A 112 0.20 20.81 11.16
CA GLU A 112 -0.18 19.57 10.46
C GLU A 112 -1.62 19.11 10.75
N HIS A 113 -2.30 19.74 11.71
CA HIS A 113 -3.69 19.41 12.06
C HIS A 113 -4.64 20.19 11.17
N ARG A 114 -5.58 19.50 10.53
CA ARG A 114 -6.61 20.13 9.70
C ARG A 114 -8.00 19.67 10.14
N PHE A 115 -8.89 20.62 10.34
CA PHE A 115 -10.29 20.40 10.66
C PHE A 115 -11.13 20.95 9.52
N SER A 116 -12.21 20.28 9.15
CA SER A 116 -13.15 20.76 8.15
C SER A 116 -14.58 20.55 8.56
N LEU A 117 -15.41 21.57 8.35
CA LEU A 117 -16.86 21.48 8.39
C LEU A 117 -17.39 21.44 6.96
N GLY A 118 -18.38 20.58 6.72
CA GLY A 118 -19.05 20.46 5.45
C GLY A 118 -20.56 20.42 5.60
N ALA A 119 -21.25 21.09 4.70
CA ALA A 119 -22.70 21.04 4.58
C ALA A 119 -23.06 20.71 3.14
N GLU A 120 -24.11 19.91 2.95
CA GLU A 120 -24.63 19.53 1.65
C GLU A 120 -26.16 19.63 1.68
N VAL A 121 -26.72 20.30 0.68
CA VAL A 121 -28.18 20.35 0.46
C VAL A 121 -28.55 19.34 -0.61
N GLY A 122 -29.70 18.70 -0.45
CA GLY A 122 -30.19 17.66 -1.34
C GLY A 122 -31.62 17.91 -1.80
N LEU A 123 -31.92 17.46 -3.00
CA LEU A 123 -33.27 17.30 -3.52
C LEU A 123 -33.43 15.84 -3.96
N ALA A 124 -34.41 15.16 -3.42
CA ALA A 124 -34.83 13.83 -3.85
C ALA A 124 -36.08 13.96 -4.71
N LEU A 125 -36.09 13.27 -5.85
CA LEU A 125 -37.23 13.15 -6.74
C LEU A 125 -37.62 11.68 -6.80
N PHE A 126 -38.89 11.40 -6.56
CA PHE A 126 -39.45 10.06 -6.55
C PHE A 126 -40.39 9.90 -7.75
N SER A 127 -40.29 8.76 -8.39
CA SER A 127 -41.15 8.39 -9.52
C SER A 127 -41.42 6.91 -9.53
N LEU A 128 -42.60 6.52 -10.01
CA LEU A 128 -42.89 5.14 -10.37
C LEU A 128 -42.58 4.89 -11.84
N ASP A 129 -42.00 3.73 -12.13
CA ASP A 129 -41.74 3.25 -13.48
C ASP A 129 -43.02 2.66 -14.07
N ASP A 130 -43.69 3.46 -14.89
CA ASP A 130 -44.96 3.15 -15.55
C ASP A 130 -44.84 2.01 -16.57
N SER A 131 -43.66 1.80 -17.15
CA SER A 131 -43.41 0.73 -18.13
C SER A 131 -43.56 -0.68 -17.56
N ARG A 132 -43.46 -0.80 -16.23
CA ARG A 132 -43.60 -2.07 -15.50
C ARG A 132 -44.95 -2.19 -14.78
N VAL A 133 -45.85 -1.22 -14.95
CA VAL A 133 -47.18 -1.20 -14.36
C VAL A 133 -48.22 -1.70 -15.36
N SER A 134 -48.80 -2.87 -15.09
CA SER A 134 -49.95 -3.39 -15.83
C SER A 134 -51.20 -3.21 -14.98
N VAL A 135 -51.93 -2.11 -15.20
CA VAL A 135 -53.20 -1.85 -14.51
C VAL A 135 -54.38 -2.16 -15.43
N GLU A 136 -55.49 -2.60 -14.83
CA GLU A 136 -56.72 -2.93 -15.55
C GLU A 136 -57.37 -1.71 -16.23
N SER A 137 -57.11 -0.50 -15.71
CA SER A 137 -57.52 0.77 -16.31
C SER A 137 -56.51 1.87 -16.03
N MET A 138 -55.97 2.50 -17.08
CA MET A 138 -55.15 3.72 -16.98
C MET A 138 -55.98 5.00 -16.79
N ASP A 139 -57.31 4.90 -16.90
CA ASP A 139 -58.24 6.02 -16.67
C ASP A 139 -58.60 6.22 -15.19
N ASP A 140 -58.06 5.38 -14.30
CA ASP A 140 -58.20 5.55 -12.85
C ASP A 140 -57.35 6.76 -12.39
N GLU A 141 -58.04 7.77 -11.85
CA GLU A 141 -57.43 9.03 -11.37
C GLU A 141 -56.39 8.78 -10.27
N LEU A 142 -56.59 7.77 -9.43
CA LEU A 142 -55.69 7.42 -8.33
C LEU A 142 -54.39 6.84 -8.88
N ILE A 143 -54.48 5.98 -9.90
CA ILE A 143 -53.32 5.40 -10.58
C ILE A 143 -52.59 6.48 -11.39
N ARG A 144 -53.32 7.38 -12.07
CA ARG A 144 -52.72 8.48 -12.82
C ARG A 144 -52.03 9.53 -11.93
N ASN A 145 -52.52 9.71 -10.70
CA ASN A 145 -51.88 10.53 -9.68
C ASN A 145 -50.74 9.78 -8.94
N LEU A 146 -50.65 8.45 -9.04
CA LEU A 146 -49.54 7.66 -8.50
C LEU A 146 -48.38 7.48 -9.49
N LEU A 147 -48.71 7.38 -10.79
CA LEU A 147 -47.77 7.25 -11.90
C LEU A 147 -47.21 8.64 -12.28
N GLY A 148 -45.89 8.79 -12.37
CA GLY A 148 -45.23 10.07 -12.65
C GLY A 148 -44.22 10.51 -11.58
N SER A 149 -43.73 11.76 -11.66
CA SER A 149 -42.84 12.37 -10.65
C SER A 149 -43.64 13.01 -9.51
N ASN A 150 -44.10 12.20 -8.56
CA ASN A 150 -45.20 12.60 -7.66
C ASN A 150 -44.74 12.76 -6.19
N GLY A 151 -43.43 12.67 -5.96
CA GLY A 151 -42.83 12.94 -4.65
C GLY A 151 -41.53 13.69 -4.80
N SER A 152 -41.32 14.69 -3.95
CA SER A 152 -40.02 15.30 -3.80
C SER A 152 -39.73 15.59 -2.34
N SER A 153 -38.45 15.60 -1.96
CA SER A 153 -38.04 16.03 -0.63
C SER A 153 -36.77 16.86 -0.70
N ALA A 154 -36.61 17.77 0.25
CA ALA A 154 -35.37 18.51 0.46
C ALA A 154 -34.63 17.93 1.66
N SER A 155 -33.30 17.83 1.56
CA SER A 155 -32.47 17.37 2.66
C SER A 155 -31.29 18.28 2.98
N LEU A 156 -30.84 18.22 4.23
CA LEU A 156 -29.63 18.88 4.72
C LEU A 156 -28.72 17.85 5.40
N ASN A 157 -27.49 17.72 4.91
CA ASN A 157 -26.45 16.86 5.46
C ASN A 157 -25.36 17.73 6.08
N LEU A 158 -24.92 17.36 7.28
CA LEU A 158 -23.81 18.03 7.97
C LEU A 158 -22.68 17.04 8.25
N SER A 159 -21.44 17.53 8.24
CA SER A 159 -20.27 16.70 8.48
C SER A 159 -19.09 17.47 9.04
N LEU A 160 -18.25 16.76 9.78
CA LEU A 160 -17.00 17.21 10.36
C LEU A 160 -15.91 16.20 9.97
N SER A 161 -14.78 16.71 9.50
CA SER A 161 -13.60 15.89 9.19
C SER A 161 -12.37 16.45 9.89
N TYR A 162 -11.50 15.57 10.33
CA TYR A 162 -10.21 15.88 10.92
C TYR A 162 -9.13 15.04 10.26
N GLN A 163 -8.02 15.69 9.92
CA GLN A 163 -6.84 15.05 9.34
C GLN A 163 -5.58 15.44 10.09
N TYR A 164 -4.72 14.46 10.33
CA TYR A 164 -3.38 14.64 10.86
C TYR A 164 -2.44 13.57 10.32
N LYS A 165 -1.50 13.97 9.47
CA LYS A 165 -0.64 13.03 8.72
C LYS A 165 -1.51 11.99 7.99
N GLY A 166 -1.31 10.70 8.25
CA GLY A 166 -2.15 9.63 7.69
C GLY A 166 -3.49 9.41 8.41
N LEU A 167 -3.73 10.01 9.58
CA LEU A 167 -4.96 9.84 10.35
C LEU A 167 -6.11 10.65 9.73
N GLN A 168 -7.25 10.00 9.57
CA GLN A 168 -8.49 10.60 9.10
C GLN A 168 -9.63 10.22 10.04
N VAL A 169 -10.34 11.21 10.56
CA VAL A 169 -11.53 11.02 11.38
C VAL A 169 -12.65 11.82 10.74
N ASN A 170 -13.77 11.18 10.44
CA ASN A 170 -14.91 11.78 9.79
C ASN A 170 -16.17 11.48 10.59
N ALA A 171 -17.03 12.48 10.75
CA ALA A 171 -18.36 12.32 11.31
C ALA A 171 -19.36 13.00 10.37
N ALA A 172 -20.49 12.36 10.13
CA ALA A 172 -21.59 12.94 9.38
C ALA A 172 -22.91 12.65 10.07
N VAL A 173 -23.82 13.60 9.91
CA VAL A 173 -25.23 13.44 10.19
C VAL A 173 -25.95 13.72 8.88
N PRO A 174 -26.21 12.69 8.05
CA PRO A 174 -27.06 12.84 6.88
C PRO A 174 -28.52 13.06 7.29
N ASN A 175 -29.26 13.75 6.42
CA ASN A 175 -30.68 14.01 6.56
C ASN A 175 -31.03 14.63 7.93
N VAL A 176 -30.23 15.59 8.40
CA VAL A 176 -30.55 16.41 9.60
C VAL A 176 -31.92 17.04 9.45
N LEU A 177 -32.20 17.50 8.24
CA LEU A 177 -33.52 17.85 7.76
C LEU A 177 -33.80 16.94 6.56
N ASN A 178 -34.98 16.35 6.50
CA ASN A 178 -35.55 15.71 5.32
C ASN A 178 -37.04 16.04 5.31
N GLU A 179 -37.41 17.02 4.49
CA GLU A 179 -38.75 17.56 4.44
C GLU A 179 -39.39 17.16 3.11
N SER A 180 -40.55 16.49 3.18
CA SER A 180 -41.38 16.27 1.99
C SER A 180 -41.80 17.61 1.42
N LEU A 181 -41.54 17.80 0.14
CA LEU A 181 -42.04 18.92 -0.66
C LEU A 181 -43.28 18.53 -1.47
N SER A 182 -43.74 17.27 -1.33
CA SER A 182 -44.98 16.83 -1.95
C SER A 182 -46.16 17.16 -1.04
N ASP A 183 -47.18 17.79 -1.63
CA ASP A 183 -48.45 18.15 -0.98
C ASP A 183 -49.50 17.02 -1.17
N ASP A 184 -49.05 15.84 -1.61
CA ASP A 184 -49.89 14.73 -2.05
C ASP A 184 -50.20 13.79 -0.87
N GLU A 185 -51.48 13.67 -0.52
CA GLU A 185 -51.96 12.90 0.65
C GLU A 185 -51.59 11.40 0.57
N TYR A 186 -51.37 10.89 -0.65
CA TYR A 186 -51.10 9.49 -0.97
C TYR A 186 -49.61 9.12 -1.02
N VAL A 187 -48.70 10.09 -1.12
CA VAL A 187 -47.26 9.87 -1.31
C VAL A 187 -46.47 10.53 -0.18
N GLN A 188 -46.67 10.05 1.05
CA GLN A 188 -45.90 10.45 2.23
C GLN A 188 -44.60 9.65 2.30
N LEU A 189 -43.65 9.99 1.43
CA LEU A 189 -42.36 9.27 1.33
C LEU A 189 -41.36 9.62 2.43
N SER A 190 -41.66 10.58 3.32
CA SER A 190 -40.72 11.06 4.34
C SER A 190 -41.30 11.22 5.76
N ASP A 191 -42.27 10.40 6.17
CA ASP A 191 -42.85 10.53 7.52
C ASP A 191 -41.87 10.18 8.66
N ASN A 192 -40.71 9.62 8.35
CA ASN A 192 -39.69 9.30 9.35
C ASN A 192 -38.37 10.02 9.02
N ASN A 193 -38.31 11.29 9.38
CA ASN A 193 -37.11 12.13 9.31
C ASN A 193 -36.13 11.81 10.46
N ASN A 194 -35.63 10.57 10.49
CA ASN A 194 -34.65 10.17 11.49
C ASN A 194 -33.26 10.36 10.93
N ALA A 195 -32.48 11.22 11.60
CA ALA A 195 -31.11 11.47 11.22
C ALA A 195 -30.27 10.20 11.37
N ASP A 196 -29.48 9.92 10.33
CA ASP A 196 -28.46 8.88 10.39
C ASP A 196 -27.21 9.46 11.03
N TYR A 197 -26.47 8.64 11.77
CA TYR A 197 -25.18 9.03 12.34
C TYR A 197 -24.09 8.14 11.78
N LEU A 198 -23.04 8.75 11.23
CA LEU A 198 -21.88 8.04 10.70
C LEU A 198 -20.61 8.59 11.32
N VAL A 199 -19.75 7.70 11.81
CA VAL A 199 -18.43 8.05 12.32
C VAL A 199 -17.40 7.09 11.74
N GLY A 200 -16.46 7.61 10.96
CA GLY A 200 -15.38 6.86 10.33
C GLY A 200 -14.02 7.26 10.88
N VAL A 201 -13.15 6.28 11.12
CA VAL A 201 -11.75 6.49 11.49
C VAL A 201 -10.88 5.63 10.59
N GLY A 202 -9.88 6.22 9.95
CA GLY A 202 -8.89 5.49 9.17
C GLY A 202 -7.49 6.05 9.34
N TYR A 203 -6.49 5.24 9.03
CA TYR A 203 -5.10 5.67 9.07
C TYR A 203 -4.34 5.10 7.88
N GLN A 204 -3.69 5.95 7.09
CA GLN A 204 -2.85 5.51 5.98
C GLN A 204 -1.41 5.27 6.47
N PHE A 205 -0.99 4.01 6.45
CA PHE A 205 0.38 3.59 6.70
C PHE A 205 1.14 3.49 5.38
N SER A 206 2.35 4.06 5.32
CA SER A 206 3.34 3.70 4.30
C SER A 206 4.17 2.53 4.81
N LEU A 207 4.14 1.40 4.10
CA LEU A 207 4.84 0.17 4.51
C LEU A 207 6.28 0.12 4.00
N ASP A 208 6.64 1.01 3.08
CA ASP A 208 7.98 1.19 2.54
C ASP A 208 8.46 2.65 2.72
N GLN A 209 9.77 2.86 2.61
CA GLN A 209 10.38 4.18 2.79
C GLN A 209 10.07 5.15 1.63
N MET A 210 9.72 4.63 0.45
CA MET A 210 9.44 5.44 -0.75
C MET A 210 7.94 5.79 -0.85
N GLY A 211 7.07 5.12 -0.09
CA GLY A 211 5.62 5.35 -0.07
C GLY A 211 4.87 4.67 -1.22
N ASP A 212 5.49 3.71 -1.89
CA ASP A 212 4.90 2.96 -2.99
C ASP A 212 3.90 1.90 -2.52
N ILE A 213 3.98 1.49 -1.26
CA ILE A 213 3.10 0.50 -0.65
C ILE A 213 2.36 1.20 0.49
N THR A 214 1.05 1.40 0.31
CA THR A 214 0.19 2.00 1.33
C THR A 214 -0.83 0.99 1.83
N PHE A 215 -1.11 1.05 3.13
CA PHE A 215 -2.14 0.27 3.78
C PHE A 215 -3.03 1.18 4.61
N THR A 216 -4.31 1.21 4.30
CA THR A 216 -5.29 2.11 4.91
C THR A 216 -6.45 1.30 5.49
N PRO A 217 -6.36 0.87 6.76
CA PRO A 217 -7.51 0.40 7.50
C PRO A 217 -8.47 1.57 7.81
N ASN A 218 -9.75 1.26 7.81
CA ASN A 218 -10.84 2.16 8.14
C ASN A 218 -11.93 1.39 8.89
N ILE A 219 -12.46 2.02 9.93
CA ILE A 219 -13.61 1.53 10.68
C ILE A 219 -14.67 2.61 10.62
N THR A 220 -15.88 2.25 10.20
CA THR A 220 -17.03 3.15 10.13
C THR A 220 -18.14 2.60 10.99
N TRP A 221 -18.50 3.33 12.04
CA TRP A 221 -19.69 3.08 12.84
C TRP A 221 -20.87 3.85 12.27
N ARG A 222 -22.04 3.22 12.27
CA ARG A 222 -23.30 3.78 11.77
C ARG A 222 -24.39 3.53 12.80
N TYR A 223 -25.28 4.49 12.95
CA TYR A 223 -26.48 4.34 13.77
C TYR A 223 -27.67 4.95 13.04
N GLN A 224 -28.75 4.18 12.94
CA GLN A 224 -30.03 4.62 12.41
C GLN A 224 -31.11 4.19 13.41
N GLU A 225 -32.07 5.05 13.71
CA GLU A 225 -33.05 4.78 14.77
C GLU A 225 -33.86 3.48 14.55
N LEU A 226 -34.20 3.18 13.29
CA LEU A 226 -35.00 2.01 12.94
C LEU A 226 -34.19 0.72 12.78
N ILE A 227 -32.89 0.80 12.46
CA ILE A 227 -32.02 -0.36 12.16
C ILE A 227 -31.08 -0.66 13.33
N GLY A 228 -30.81 0.32 14.18
CA GLY A 228 -29.83 0.25 15.26
C GLY A 228 -28.41 0.58 14.80
N SER A 229 -27.43 0.09 15.56
CA SER A 229 -26.01 0.33 15.29
C SER A 229 -25.39 -0.75 14.40
N ALA A 230 -24.56 -0.35 13.45
CA ALA A 230 -23.77 -1.24 12.61
C ALA A 230 -22.30 -0.77 12.56
N VAL A 231 -21.38 -1.70 12.33
CA VAL A 231 -19.95 -1.41 12.15
C VAL A 231 -19.45 -2.01 10.85
N ASP A 232 -18.78 -1.18 10.06
CA ASP A 232 -18.09 -1.57 8.84
C ASP A 232 -16.58 -1.48 9.09
N VAL A 233 -15.84 -2.51 8.72
CA VAL A 233 -14.36 -2.51 8.74
C VAL A 233 -13.89 -2.71 7.32
N LEU A 234 -13.00 -1.83 6.85
CA LEU A 234 -12.43 -1.87 5.51
C LEU A 234 -10.93 -1.72 5.59
N ALA A 235 -10.22 -2.38 4.69
CA ALA A 235 -8.80 -2.24 4.50
C ALA A 235 -8.50 -2.06 3.02
N LEU A 236 -7.83 -0.96 2.67
CA LEU A 236 -7.31 -0.73 1.32
C LEU A 236 -5.80 -0.89 1.33
N PHE A 237 -5.30 -1.73 0.43
CA PHE A 237 -3.89 -1.82 0.10
C PHE A 237 -3.66 -1.21 -1.28
N GLU A 238 -2.70 -0.29 -1.40
CA GLU A 238 -2.29 0.23 -2.70
C GLU A 238 -0.83 -0.08 -2.96
N TRP A 239 -0.52 -0.45 -4.21
CA TRP A 239 0.83 -0.78 -4.64
C TRP A 239 1.20 0.02 -5.88
N GLN A 240 2.37 0.68 -5.81
CA GLN A 240 3.00 1.47 -6.86
C GLN A 240 2.08 2.57 -7.41
N ARG A 241 1.11 3.02 -6.59
CA ARG A 241 0.01 3.91 -7.02
C ARG A 241 -0.63 3.41 -8.34
N LYS A 242 -0.71 2.11 -8.57
CA LYS A 242 -1.27 1.51 -9.79
C LYS A 242 -2.35 0.50 -9.47
N PHE A 243 -2.12 -0.32 -8.46
CA PHE A 243 -3.03 -1.38 -8.08
C PHE A 243 -3.61 -1.10 -6.70
N GLN A 244 -4.89 -1.41 -6.55
CA GLN A 244 -5.61 -1.35 -5.29
C GLN A 244 -6.21 -2.72 -5.00
N LEU A 245 -6.12 -3.15 -3.75
CA LEU A 245 -6.80 -4.34 -3.24
C LEU A 245 -7.59 -3.92 -2.00
N MET A 246 -8.87 -4.22 -2.00
CA MET A 246 -9.80 -3.90 -0.92
C MET A 246 -10.29 -5.20 -0.29
N ALA A 247 -10.36 -5.20 1.04
CA ALA A 247 -11.09 -6.20 1.80
C ALA A 247 -11.92 -5.49 2.85
N ALA A 248 -13.17 -5.89 3.02
CA ALA A 248 -14.02 -5.30 4.04
C ALA A 248 -14.96 -6.35 4.66
N TYR A 249 -15.45 -6.02 5.84
CA TYR A 249 -16.53 -6.72 6.52
C TYR A 249 -17.57 -5.68 6.93
N ARG A 250 -18.80 -5.88 6.47
CA ARG A 250 -19.94 -5.03 6.80
C ARG A 250 -20.89 -5.78 7.70
N ASP A 251 -21.13 -5.24 8.89
CA ASP A 251 -22.14 -5.78 9.77
C ASP A 251 -23.53 -5.77 9.11
N GLY A 252 -24.35 -6.77 9.43
CA GLY A 252 -25.60 -7.03 8.72
C GLY A 252 -25.43 -7.71 7.36
N TYR A 253 -24.31 -7.53 6.65
CA TYR A 253 -24.17 -7.99 5.27
C TYR A 253 -23.17 -9.14 5.04
N GLY A 254 -21.93 -9.02 5.50
CA GLY A 254 -20.89 -10.03 5.29
C GLY A 254 -19.55 -9.48 4.79
N LEU A 255 -18.76 -10.34 4.16
CA LEU A 255 -17.45 -10.00 3.60
C LEU A 255 -17.59 -9.29 2.26
N ASN A 256 -16.64 -8.41 1.95
CA ASN A 256 -16.48 -7.73 0.68
C ASN A 256 -15.01 -7.84 0.25
N ALA A 257 -14.79 -7.98 -1.06
CA ALA A 257 -13.47 -7.82 -1.63
C ALA A 257 -13.55 -6.94 -2.87
N GLY A 258 -12.47 -6.24 -3.17
CA GLY A 258 -12.40 -5.38 -4.33
C GLY A 258 -11.00 -5.24 -4.89
N VAL A 259 -10.94 -4.83 -6.14
CA VAL A 259 -9.71 -4.55 -6.86
C VAL A 259 -9.84 -3.22 -7.59
N GLY A 260 -8.73 -2.51 -7.73
CA GLY A 260 -8.66 -1.30 -8.52
C GLY A 260 -7.39 -1.27 -9.36
N VAL A 261 -7.50 -0.72 -10.57
CA VAL A 261 -6.40 -0.57 -11.50
C VAL A 261 -6.41 0.83 -12.08
N ARG A 262 -5.30 1.54 -11.92
CA ARG A 262 -5.08 2.86 -12.52
C ARG A 262 -4.67 2.68 -13.98
N LEU A 263 -5.66 2.70 -14.87
CA LEU A 263 -5.50 2.55 -16.33
C LEU A 263 -4.62 3.65 -16.93
N LYS A 264 -4.72 4.86 -16.37
CA LYS A 264 -3.88 6.03 -16.66
C LYS A 264 -3.64 6.78 -15.36
N PRO A 265 -2.61 7.64 -15.24
CA PRO A 265 -2.36 8.42 -14.01
C PRO A 265 -3.58 9.18 -13.46
N ASN A 266 -4.54 9.49 -14.32
CA ASN A 266 -5.76 10.22 -14.02
C ASN A 266 -7.06 9.39 -14.16
N ILE A 267 -6.97 8.08 -14.42
CA ILE A 267 -8.14 7.20 -14.59
C ILE A 267 -7.94 5.94 -13.73
N LEU A 268 -8.77 5.79 -12.71
CA LEU A 268 -8.83 4.62 -11.85
C LEU A 268 -10.12 3.85 -12.14
N PHE A 269 -9.99 2.57 -12.46
CA PHE A 269 -11.11 1.63 -12.51
C PHE A 269 -11.13 0.84 -11.21
N THR A 270 -12.31 0.61 -10.65
CA THR A 270 -12.52 -0.18 -9.43
C THR A 270 -13.66 -1.18 -9.63
N TYR A 271 -13.52 -2.35 -9.02
CA TYR A 271 -14.54 -3.37 -8.98
C TYR A 271 -14.58 -3.96 -7.58
N ASN A 272 -15.75 -3.99 -6.96
CA ASN A 272 -15.99 -4.59 -5.66
C ASN A 272 -17.09 -5.64 -5.75
N TYR A 273 -16.92 -6.72 -5.00
CA TYR A 273 -17.88 -7.80 -4.86
C TYR A 273 -18.21 -8.01 -3.38
N ASP A 274 -19.49 -7.89 -3.09
CA ASP A 274 -20.09 -8.02 -1.77
C ASP A 274 -20.58 -9.47 -1.60
N PHE A 275 -19.85 -10.30 -0.83
CA PHE A 275 -20.24 -11.68 -0.53
C PHE A 275 -21.39 -11.68 0.47
N GLY A 276 -22.61 -11.88 -0.01
CA GLY A 276 -23.79 -11.90 0.83
C GLY A 276 -23.79 -13.04 1.86
N LYS A 277 -24.57 -12.89 2.93
CA LYS A 277 -24.81 -13.96 3.91
C LYS A 277 -25.65 -15.09 3.32
N LYS A 278 -25.10 -16.31 3.36
CA LYS A 278 -25.76 -17.53 2.85
C LYS A 278 -27.12 -17.81 3.52
N GLU A 279 -27.27 -17.40 4.77
CA GLU A 279 -28.47 -17.67 5.59
C GLU A 279 -29.64 -16.73 5.27
N THR A 280 -29.43 -15.71 4.42
CA THR A 280 -30.47 -14.74 4.05
C THR A 280 -30.70 -14.85 2.54
N PRO A 281 -31.73 -15.59 2.09
CA PRO A 281 -31.92 -15.97 0.68
C PRO A 281 -31.89 -14.79 -0.28
N ILE A 282 -32.45 -13.65 0.14
CA ILE A 282 -32.52 -12.43 -0.65
C ILE A 282 -31.12 -11.85 -0.93
N ILE A 283 -30.22 -11.79 0.07
CA ILE A 283 -28.86 -11.22 -0.12
C ILE A 283 -27.80 -12.26 -0.52
N SER A 284 -28.15 -13.54 -0.55
CA SER A 284 -27.20 -14.65 -0.73
C SER A 284 -26.38 -14.62 -2.04
N ASN A 285 -26.90 -13.99 -3.10
CA ASN A 285 -26.24 -13.93 -4.42
C ASN A 285 -25.16 -12.83 -4.54
N GLY A 286 -24.95 -12.04 -3.49
CA GLY A 286 -23.95 -10.98 -3.47
C GLY A 286 -24.28 -9.80 -4.38
N PHE A 287 -23.40 -8.79 -4.38
CA PHE A 287 -23.56 -7.59 -5.19
C PHE A 287 -22.30 -7.25 -5.96
N ASN A 288 -22.48 -6.65 -7.14
CA ASN A 288 -21.40 -6.18 -7.98
C ASN A 288 -21.39 -4.66 -7.99
N GLU A 289 -20.22 -4.08 -7.83
CA GLU A 289 -20.04 -2.63 -7.80
C GLU A 289 -18.85 -2.25 -8.67
N VAL A 290 -19.09 -1.42 -9.67
CA VAL A 290 -18.08 -0.93 -10.62
C VAL A 290 -17.94 0.58 -10.45
N GLY A 291 -16.71 1.06 -10.46
CA GLY A 291 -16.38 2.47 -10.40
C GLY A 291 -15.38 2.88 -11.48
N LEU A 292 -15.59 4.06 -12.04
CA LEU A 292 -14.64 4.72 -12.92
C LEU A 292 -14.41 6.14 -12.42
N HIS A 293 -13.17 6.43 -12.03
CA HIS A 293 -12.79 7.67 -11.39
C HIS A 293 -11.80 8.43 -12.27
N PHE A 294 -12.14 9.68 -12.59
CA PHE A 294 -11.34 10.59 -13.38
C PHE A 294 -10.83 11.71 -12.48
N SER A 295 -9.52 11.80 -12.33
CA SER A 295 -8.88 12.88 -11.57
C SER A 295 -8.40 13.98 -12.51
N PHE A 296 -8.77 15.22 -12.25
CA PHE A 296 -8.35 16.38 -13.03
C PHE A 296 -7.26 17.11 -12.25
N ASN A 297 -6.06 17.15 -12.84
CA ASN A 297 -4.97 17.96 -12.31
C ASN A 297 -5.39 19.43 -12.30
N LYS A 298 -5.16 20.10 -11.18
CA LYS A 298 -5.42 21.53 -11.03
C LYS A 298 -4.51 22.30 -11.99
N LYS A 299 -5.07 22.99 -13.00
CA LYS A 299 -4.33 24.03 -13.74
C LYS A 299 -4.25 25.31 -12.90
N ALA A 300 -3.50 25.25 -11.81
CA ALA A 300 -2.97 26.41 -11.09
C ALA A 300 -1.86 25.92 -10.16
N SER A 301 -0.63 26.34 -10.45
CA SER A 301 0.66 25.81 -9.95
C SER A 301 0.82 24.31 -10.16
N VAL A 302 1.64 23.95 -11.15
CA VAL A 302 2.33 22.65 -11.19
C VAL A 302 2.81 22.36 -9.79
N ASP A 303 2.24 21.33 -9.17
CA ASP A 303 2.76 20.80 -7.92
C ASP A 303 4.16 20.29 -8.26
N LYS A 304 5.17 21.07 -7.88
CA LYS A 304 6.55 20.78 -8.22
C LYS A 304 6.94 19.43 -7.63
N ASP A 305 6.30 19.00 -6.55
CA ASP A 305 6.60 17.77 -5.83
C ASP A 305 6.06 16.54 -6.59
N GLU A 306 4.94 16.66 -7.32
CA GLU A 306 4.44 15.58 -8.20
C GLU A 306 5.27 15.43 -9.48
N VAL A 307 5.76 16.54 -10.05
CA VAL A 307 6.69 16.50 -11.20
C VAL A 307 8.08 16.04 -10.76
N LEU A 308 8.56 16.50 -9.60
CA LEU A 308 9.84 16.08 -9.02
C LEU A 308 9.83 14.60 -8.63
N SER A 309 8.71 14.03 -8.15
CA SER A 309 8.61 12.59 -7.87
C SER A 309 8.57 11.74 -9.13
N GLN A 310 7.91 12.20 -10.20
CA GLN A 310 7.94 11.53 -11.50
C GLN A 310 9.31 11.64 -12.20
N ASP A 311 9.96 12.80 -12.10
CA ASP A 311 11.31 13.00 -12.63
C ASP A 311 12.36 12.25 -11.80
N ALA A 312 12.21 12.20 -10.46
CA ALA A 312 13.05 11.38 -9.58
C ALA A 312 12.90 9.89 -9.89
N SER A 313 11.66 9.41 -10.09
CA SER A 313 11.42 8.01 -10.49
C SER A 313 12.07 7.71 -11.84
N ARG A 314 11.94 8.61 -12.83
CA ARG A 314 12.59 8.45 -14.15
C ARG A 314 14.11 8.54 -14.10
N ILE A 315 14.67 9.31 -13.18
CA ILE A 315 16.11 9.40 -12.95
C ILE A 315 16.59 8.11 -12.28
N ILE A 316 15.88 7.60 -11.28
CA ILE A 316 16.17 6.31 -10.63
C ILE A 316 16.08 5.17 -11.65
N ASP A 317 14.99 5.08 -12.43
CA ASP A 317 14.81 4.09 -13.49
C ASP A 317 15.94 4.15 -14.54
N ARG A 318 16.43 5.35 -14.85
CA ARG A 318 17.55 5.55 -15.79
C ARG A 318 18.89 5.16 -15.18
N LEU A 319 19.11 5.44 -13.90
CA LEU A 319 20.32 5.07 -13.16
C LEU A 319 20.38 3.56 -12.94
N GLU A 320 19.24 2.91 -12.69
CA GLU A 320 19.09 1.45 -12.64
C GLU A 320 19.33 0.82 -14.01
N ALA A 321 18.76 1.38 -15.09
CA ALA A 321 18.95 0.90 -16.45
C ALA A 321 20.37 1.10 -17.00
N GLN A 322 21.20 1.94 -16.36
CA GLN A 322 22.58 2.20 -16.75
C GLN A 322 23.61 1.45 -15.89
N GLU A 323 23.19 0.66 -14.89
CA GLU A 323 24.07 -0.08 -13.95
C GLU A 323 25.09 0.81 -13.21
N ILE A 324 24.81 2.12 -13.04
CA ILE A 324 25.77 3.08 -12.44
C ILE A 324 25.70 3.11 -10.90
N TYR A 325 24.69 2.51 -10.25
CA TYR A 325 24.46 2.72 -8.80
C TYR A 325 24.27 1.43 -7.98
N ASP A 326 25.14 1.21 -6.99
CA ASP A 326 24.93 0.25 -5.88
C ASP A 326 24.68 1.02 -4.57
N LYS A 327 23.46 0.87 -4.03
CA LYS A 327 22.97 1.49 -2.79
C LYS A 327 23.81 1.18 -1.55
N LYS A 328 24.65 0.12 -1.58
CA LYS A 328 25.45 -0.33 -0.43
C LYS A 328 26.73 0.48 -0.18
N LEU A 329 27.10 1.38 -1.09
CA LEU A 329 28.36 2.13 -1.04
C LEU A 329 28.26 3.49 -0.35
N ILE A 330 27.07 3.91 0.10
CA ILE A 330 26.87 5.22 0.76
C ILE A 330 26.79 5.00 2.27
N ALA A 331 27.70 5.63 3.03
CA ALA A 331 27.62 5.65 4.49
C ALA A 331 26.42 6.49 4.96
N THR A 332 25.76 6.09 6.04
CA THR A 332 24.52 6.70 6.54
C THR A 332 24.66 8.21 6.82
N GLU A 333 25.84 8.67 7.21
CA GLU A 333 26.18 10.07 7.49
C GLU A 333 26.21 10.94 6.20
N ASP A 334 26.55 10.34 5.06
CA ASP A 334 26.58 11.02 3.76
C ASP A 334 25.15 11.21 3.21
N GLN A 335 24.19 10.37 3.62
CA GLN A 335 22.76 10.49 3.25
C GLN A 335 22.09 11.69 3.93
N GLU A 336 22.38 11.93 5.21
CA GLU A 336 21.88 13.12 5.93
C GLU A 336 22.46 14.42 5.34
N THR A 337 23.70 14.36 4.86
CA THR A 337 24.37 15.51 4.21
C THR A 337 23.67 15.89 2.90
N VAL A 338 23.27 14.91 2.09
CA VAL A 338 22.51 15.14 0.85
C VAL A 338 21.12 15.72 1.15
N VAL A 339 20.41 15.19 2.15
CA VAL A 339 19.09 15.70 2.57
C VAL A 339 19.17 17.14 3.09
N ASN A 340 20.17 17.43 3.92
CA ASN A 340 20.42 18.77 4.45
C ASN A 340 20.83 19.76 3.33
N TYR A 341 21.63 19.31 2.36
CA TYR A 341 21.97 20.09 1.17
C TYR A 341 20.74 20.46 0.33
N TYR A 342 19.87 19.49 0.03
CA TYR A 342 18.61 19.75 -0.71
C TYR A 342 17.70 20.73 0.03
N SER A 343 17.65 20.67 1.37
CA SER A 343 16.88 21.62 2.17
C SER A 343 17.45 23.05 2.13
N SER A 344 18.78 23.20 2.03
CA SER A 344 19.46 24.50 2.00
C SER A 344 19.24 25.31 0.71
N LEU A 345 18.85 24.66 -0.39
CA LEU A 345 18.61 25.27 -1.72
C LEU A 345 17.32 26.14 -1.79
N HIS A 346 16.57 26.27 -0.69
CA HIS A 346 15.25 26.90 -0.66
C HIS A 346 15.24 28.38 -0.23
N SER A 347 16.40 29.04 -0.07
CA SER A 347 16.49 30.49 0.20
C SER A 347 17.17 31.26 -0.95
N GLY A 348 16.58 32.40 -1.38
CA GLY A 348 17.15 33.31 -2.40
C GLY A 348 16.48 33.32 -3.78
N SER A 349 16.90 34.23 -4.67
CA SER A 349 16.33 34.38 -6.01
C SER A 349 16.70 33.21 -6.94
N LYS A 350 15.93 32.99 -8.02
CA LYS A 350 16.10 31.81 -8.92
C LYS A 350 17.49 31.72 -9.56
N LYS A 351 18.15 32.85 -9.82
CA LYS A 351 19.49 32.91 -10.44
C LYS A 351 20.57 32.62 -9.40
N GLU A 352 20.43 33.15 -8.19
CA GLU A 352 21.31 32.86 -7.06
C GLU A 352 21.21 31.40 -6.63
N ARG A 353 20.00 30.82 -6.63
CA ARG A 353 19.79 29.39 -6.32
C ARG A 353 20.46 28.44 -7.30
N ARG A 354 20.51 28.78 -8.60
CA ARG A 354 21.20 27.95 -9.60
C ARG A 354 22.71 28.04 -9.48
N ALA A 355 23.24 29.26 -9.38
CA ALA A 355 24.68 29.47 -9.23
C ALA A 355 25.22 28.88 -7.92
N LYS A 356 24.46 29.02 -6.83
CA LYS A 356 24.82 28.44 -5.52
C LYS A 356 24.66 26.93 -5.52
N GLY A 357 23.62 26.39 -6.14
CA GLY A 357 23.44 24.94 -6.29
C GLY A 357 24.57 24.27 -7.07
N GLU A 358 24.95 24.80 -8.23
CA GLU A 358 26.08 24.25 -9.00
C GLU A 358 27.41 24.36 -8.26
N ALA A 359 27.75 25.53 -7.70
CA ALA A 359 29.00 25.72 -6.98
C ALA A 359 29.10 24.86 -5.70
N ASP A 360 28.01 24.74 -4.95
CA ASP A 360 27.98 23.94 -3.72
C ASP A 360 27.97 22.43 -4.04
N PHE A 361 27.37 22.01 -5.17
CA PHE A 361 27.41 20.62 -5.63
C PHE A 361 28.83 20.21 -6.04
N ASP A 362 29.52 21.05 -6.82
CA ASP A 362 30.90 20.79 -7.24
C ASP A 362 31.84 20.73 -6.03
N SER A 363 31.65 21.64 -5.05
CA SER A 363 32.40 21.63 -3.79
C SER A 363 32.14 20.38 -2.95
N LEU A 364 30.88 19.96 -2.83
CA LEU A 364 30.50 18.74 -2.10
C LEU A 364 31.06 17.49 -2.77
N LEU A 365 31.01 17.42 -4.10
CA LEU A 365 31.56 16.32 -4.88
C LEU A 365 33.09 16.23 -4.71
N GLU A 366 33.77 17.37 -4.67
CA GLU A 366 35.21 17.44 -4.42
C GLU A 366 35.55 17.00 -2.99
N ASP A 367 34.78 17.43 -1.98
CA ASP A 367 34.95 17.04 -0.58
C ASP A 367 34.73 15.53 -0.36
N ILE A 368 33.70 14.96 -0.98
CA ILE A 368 33.44 13.51 -0.95
C ILE A 368 34.59 12.74 -1.63
N LYS A 369 35.10 13.23 -2.76
CA LYS A 369 36.27 12.63 -3.43
C LYS A 369 37.54 12.70 -2.56
N GLN A 370 37.79 13.83 -1.91
CA GLN A 370 38.95 14.00 -1.03
C GLN A 370 38.85 13.10 0.21
N LYS A 371 37.69 13.08 0.89
CA LYS A 371 37.45 12.20 2.04
C LYS A 371 37.53 10.71 1.67
N GLY A 372 37.00 10.34 0.50
CA GLY A 372 37.15 8.98 -0.04
C GLY A 372 38.60 8.63 -0.32
N LEU A 373 39.37 9.55 -0.91
CA LEU A 373 40.80 9.37 -1.18
C LEU A 373 41.63 9.30 0.11
N GLU A 374 41.28 10.08 1.13
CA GLU A 374 41.90 10.04 2.46
C GLU A 374 41.62 8.73 3.18
N ARG A 375 40.37 8.23 3.13
CA ARG A 375 40.02 6.89 3.64
C ARG A 375 40.83 5.80 2.96
N MET A 376 40.94 5.83 1.62
CA MET A 376 41.78 4.88 0.87
C MET A 376 43.27 5.00 1.21
N ARG A 377 43.79 6.22 1.39
CA ARG A 377 45.18 6.44 1.79
C ARG A 377 45.45 5.98 3.22
N ALA A 378 44.49 6.16 4.13
CA ALA A 378 44.59 5.68 5.51
C ALA A 378 44.57 4.15 5.56
N GLU A 379 43.68 3.51 4.80
CA GLU A 379 43.66 2.04 4.65
C GLU A 379 44.96 1.50 4.03
N ALA A 380 45.51 2.18 3.02
CA ALA A 380 46.78 1.80 2.40
C ALA A 380 47.96 1.96 3.37
N ARG A 381 47.98 3.01 4.19
CA ARG A 381 49.00 3.20 5.24
C ARG A 381 48.89 2.14 6.33
N ALA A 382 47.69 1.86 6.82
CA ALA A 382 47.47 0.81 7.80
C ALA A 382 47.89 -0.57 7.28
N ARG A 383 47.65 -0.87 6.00
CA ARG A 383 48.15 -2.09 5.35
C ARG A 383 49.67 -2.13 5.22
N ALA A 384 50.31 -1.01 4.91
CA ALA A 384 51.76 -0.92 4.80
C ALA A 384 52.46 -1.02 6.17
N GLU A 385 51.87 -0.44 7.22
CA GLU A 385 52.36 -0.56 8.60
C GLU A 385 52.19 -1.98 9.14
N ALA A 386 51.07 -2.64 8.84
CA ALA A 386 50.88 -4.05 9.16
C ALA A 386 51.92 -4.94 8.45
N ALA A 387 52.21 -4.69 7.17
CA ALA A 387 53.23 -5.44 6.44
C ALA A 387 54.66 -5.23 6.97
N LYS A 388 54.99 -4.03 7.43
CA LYS A 388 56.29 -3.75 8.08
C LYS A 388 56.42 -4.37 9.46
N ALA A 389 55.33 -4.41 10.22
CA ALA A 389 55.30 -5.09 11.52
C ALA A 389 55.46 -6.61 11.34
N ASP A 390 54.90 -7.17 10.27
CA ASP A 390 55.11 -8.58 9.92
C ASP A 390 56.58 -8.86 9.50
N GLU A 391 57.23 -7.97 8.75
CA GLU A 391 58.67 -8.08 8.40
C GLU A 391 59.60 -7.95 9.63
N GLU A 392 59.34 -7.02 10.57
CA GLU A 392 60.14 -6.87 11.79
C GLU A 392 59.99 -8.07 12.76
N VAL A 393 58.84 -8.73 12.75
CA VAL A 393 58.62 -9.98 13.51
C VAL A 393 59.36 -11.16 12.87
N GLU A 394 59.52 -11.16 11.54
CA GLU A 394 60.27 -12.19 10.81
C GLU A 394 61.80 -12.00 10.92
N GLU A 395 62.29 -10.75 10.98
CA GLU A 395 63.72 -10.42 11.16
C GLU A 395 64.22 -10.63 12.61
N ALA A 396 63.32 -10.63 13.60
CA ALA A 396 63.64 -10.86 15.03
C ALA A 396 63.68 -12.35 15.42
N ALA A 397 63.38 -13.28 14.51
CA ALA A 397 63.42 -14.71 14.78
C ALA A 397 64.87 -15.24 14.81
N PRO A 398 65.30 -15.99 15.85
CA PRO A 398 66.69 -16.42 15.97
C PRO A 398 67.05 -17.52 14.95
N THR A 399 68.24 -17.40 14.35
CA THR A 399 68.83 -18.34 13.38
C THR A 399 68.81 -19.79 13.85
N PRO A 400 68.43 -20.77 13.01
CA PRO A 400 68.40 -22.17 13.42
C PRO A 400 69.80 -22.80 13.41
N ALA A 401 70.09 -23.61 14.43
CA ALA A 401 71.29 -24.45 14.54
C ALA A 401 71.23 -25.67 13.59
N PRO A 402 72.38 -26.25 13.19
CA PRO A 402 72.44 -27.16 12.04
C PRO A 402 71.89 -28.55 12.35
N VAL A 403 71.25 -29.11 11.32
CA VAL A 403 70.62 -30.44 11.25
C VAL A 403 71.68 -31.55 11.24
N VAL A 404 71.48 -32.57 12.08
CA VAL A 404 72.11 -33.88 11.94
C VAL A 404 71.04 -34.86 11.44
N THR A 405 71.30 -35.41 10.26
CA THR A 405 70.54 -36.45 9.56
C THR A 405 70.74 -37.82 10.21
N GLU A 406 69.65 -38.52 10.49
CA GLU A 406 69.59 -39.99 10.38
C GLU A 406 68.23 -40.41 9.78
N GLU A 407 68.32 -41.22 8.73
CA GLU A 407 67.28 -42.07 8.13
C GLU A 407 67.90 -43.50 8.08
N PRO A 408 67.15 -44.61 7.90
CA PRO A 408 65.68 -44.77 7.92
C PRO A 408 65.14 -46.10 8.55
N GLU A 409 63.82 -46.26 8.43
CA GLU A 409 62.96 -47.48 8.38
C GLU A 409 62.50 -48.23 9.66
N PRO A 410 61.39 -49.00 9.60
CA PRO A 410 60.11 -48.78 8.89
C PRO A 410 58.88 -49.17 9.76
N VAL A 411 57.67 -48.66 9.50
CA VAL A 411 56.43 -49.26 10.06
C VAL A 411 55.22 -49.13 9.10
N GLU A 412 54.47 -50.23 9.06
CA GLU A 412 53.32 -50.62 8.24
C GLU A 412 52.06 -49.71 8.33
N GLU A 413 51.30 -49.70 7.22
CA GLU A 413 49.86 -49.29 7.13
C GLU A 413 48.94 -50.34 7.80
N PRO A 414 47.64 -50.09 8.12
CA PRO A 414 46.71 -49.10 7.51
C PRO A 414 45.73 -48.38 8.47
N THR A 415 45.08 -47.30 8.01
CA THR A 415 43.60 -47.22 7.89
C THR A 415 43.14 -45.84 7.39
N GLU A 416 42.26 -45.90 6.39
CA GLU A 416 41.53 -44.78 5.80
C GLU A 416 40.67 -44.04 6.82
N THR A 417 40.78 -42.72 6.89
CA THR A 417 39.69 -41.72 6.69
C THR A 417 40.12 -40.34 7.20
N SER A 418 40.40 -39.41 6.29
CA SER A 418 40.01 -37.99 6.39
C SER A 418 40.62 -37.25 5.20
N ALA A 419 39.79 -36.97 4.19
CA ALA A 419 40.19 -36.26 3.00
C ALA A 419 40.67 -34.84 3.32
N ALA A 420 41.81 -34.46 2.74
CA ALA A 420 42.32 -33.09 2.75
C ALA A 420 41.26 -32.09 2.28
N MET A 421 40.88 -31.13 3.12
CA MET A 421 40.06 -29.99 2.69
C MET A 421 40.88 -29.09 1.76
N GLY A 422 40.38 -28.85 0.55
CA GLY A 422 40.99 -27.93 -0.42
C GLY A 422 41.00 -26.49 0.09
N ARG A 423 42.03 -25.71 -0.27
CA ARG A 423 42.22 -24.30 0.15
C ARG A 423 41.20 -23.35 -0.47
N TYR A 424 40.55 -23.75 -1.57
CA TYR A 424 39.53 -22.98 -2.28
C TYR A 424 38.26 -23.81 -2.43
N ILE A 425 37.10 -23.18 -2.29
CA ILE A 425 35.79 -23.83 -2.47
C ILE A 425 34.94 -23.03 -3.44
N LEU A 426 34.17 -23.73 -4.28
CA LEU A 426 33.19 -23.10 -5.17
C LEU A 426 31.85 -23.05 -4.46
N VAL A 427 31.51 -21.86 -3.97
CA VAL A 427 30.29 -21.58 -3.20
C VAL A 427 29.14 -21.27 -4.16
N VAL A 428 27.99 -21.88 -3.90
CA VAL A 428 26.77 -21.74 -4.71
C VAL A 428 25.63 -21.08 -3.94
N ALA A 429 25.71 -21.06 -2.60
CA ALA A 429 24.77 -20.34 -1.74
C ALA A 429 25.42 -19.96 -0.40
N ALA A 430 24.89 -18.94 0.26
CA ALA A 430 25.26 -18.55 1.62
C ALA A 430 24.00 -18.44 2.50
N TYR A 431 24.07 -18.97 3.72
CA TYR A 431 22.99 -18.91 4.70
C TYR A 431 23.49 -18.40 6.05
N ASN A 432 22.58 -18.02 6.93
CA ASN A 432 22.93 -17.78 8.33
C ASN A 432 23.45 -19.08 8.98
N PRO A 433 24.41 -18.99 9.92
CA PRO A 433 24.95 -20.15 10.62
C PRO A 433 23.85 -21.03 11.23
N GLY A 434 23.90 -22.33 10.93
CA GLY A 434 22.94 -23.32 11.45
C GLY A 434 21.60 -23.39 10.70
N SER A 435 21.48 -22.78 9.52
CA SER A 435 20.27 -22.85 8.70
C SER A 435 19.93 -24.28 8.25
N GLU A 436 18.71 -24.74 8.56
CA GLU A 436 18.18 -26.03 8.06
C GLU A 436 18.09 -26.07 6.52
N TYR A 437 17.87 -24.91 5.88
CA TYR A 437 17.85 -24.82 4.41
C TYR A 437 19.22 -25.13 3.78
N ALA A 438 20.32 -24.79 4.47
CA ALA A 438 21.66 -25.10 3.98
C ALA A 438 21.89 -26.62 3.96
N LYS A 439 21.41 -27.33 4.98
CA LYS A 439 21.53 -28.80 5.09
C LYS A 439 20.72 -29.50 4.00
N VAL A 440 19.46 -29.09 3.81
CA VAL A 440 18.58 -29.63 2.75
C VAL A 440 19.16 -29.37 1.36
N LEU A 441 19.76 -28.19 1.13
CA LEU A 441 20.39 -27.88 -0.15
C LEU A 441 21.61 -28.77 -0.41
N VAL A 442 22.46 -28.99 0.59
CA VAL A 442 23.62 -29.91 0.47
C VAL A 442 23.17 -31.32 0.16
N GLU A 443 22.12 -31.83 0.82
CA GLU A 443 21.60 -33.18 0.55
C GLU A 443 21.20 -33.35 -0.91
N LYS A 444 20.49 -32.37 -1.49
CA LYS A 444 20.14 -32.38 -2.92
C LYS A 444 21.36 -32.27 -3.83
N LEU A 445 22.29 -31.38 -3.49
CA LEU A 445 23.48 -31.15 -4.30
C LEU A 445 24.41 -32.36 -4.34
N ARG A 446 24.42 -33.21 -3.30
CA ARG A 446 25.25 -34.42 -3.24
C ARG A 446 24.89 -35.47 -4.29
N GLU A 447 23.69 -35.41 -4.88
CA GLU A 447 23.30 -36.28 -5.99
C GLU A 447 24.15 -36.04 -7.25
N LEU A 448 24.54 -34.78 -7.49
CA LEU A 448 25.32 -34.36 -8.67
C LEU A 448 26.77 -34.01 -8.32
N TYR A 449 27.01 -33.55 -7.10
CA TYR A 449 28.30 -33.11 -6.58
C TYR A 449 28.59 -33.83 -5.26
N PRO A 450 29.19 -35.03 -5.28
CA PRO A 450 29.39 -35.85 -4.08
C PRO A 450 30.21 -35.18 -2.98
N ARG A 451 31.01 -34.17 -3.34
CA ARG A 451 31.82 -33.37 -2.41
C ARG A 451 31.14 -32.08 -1.93
N ALA A 452 29.85 -31.91 -2.20
CA ALA A 452 29.10 -30.76 -1.71
C ALA A 452 29.00 -30.76 -0.18
N GLY A 453 29.15 -29.58 0.41
CA GLY A 453 29.21 -29.41 1.85
C GLY A 453 28.98 -27.98 2.31
N ILE A 454 29.03 -27.78 3.63
CA ILE A 454 28.94 -26.46 4.26
C ILE A 454 30.31 -26.11 4.85
N TYR A 455 30.75 -24.88 4.60
CA TYR A 455 31.89 -24.26 5.27
C TYR A 455 31.40 -23.06 6.08
N SER A 456 31.48 -23.16 7.40
CA SER A 456 31.06 -22.10 8.32
C SER A 456 32.19 -21.08 8.52
N ASN A 457 31.93 -19.82 8.18
CA ASN A 457 32.87 -18.72 8.40
C ASN A 457 32.35 -17.82 9.52
N GLU A 458 32.82 -18.06 10.74
CA GLU A 458 32.40 -17.34 11.95
C GLU A 458 32.70 -15.84 11.87
N LEU A 459 33.81 -15.45 11.23
CA LEU A 459 34.20 -14.04 11.06
C LEU A 459 33.23 -13.26 10.15
N ARG A 460 32.64 -13.93 9.16
CA ARG A 460 31.68 -13.32 8.22
C ARG A 460 30.23 -13.58 8.60
N GLY A 461 29.97 -14.47 9.56
CA GLY A 461 28.63 -14.80 10.02
C GLY A 461 27.80 -15.54 8.96
N TYR A 462 28.42 -16.41 8.15
CA TYR A 462 27.72 -17.18 7.11
C TYR A 462 28.18 -18.64 7.03
N ASP A 463 27.23 -19.52 6.71
CA ASP A 463 27.45 -20.88 6.25
C ASP A 463 27.45 -20.89 4.72
N TYR A 464 28.61 -21.18 4.12
CA TYR A 464 28.78 -21.27 2.68
C TYR A 464 28.53 -22.70 2.20
N VAL A 465 27.50 -22.88 1.37
CA VAL A 465 27.24 -24.15 0.68
C VAL A 465 28.10 -24.19 -0.57
N TYR A 466 29.00 -25.17 -0.65
CA TYR A 466 29.91 -25.36 -1.79
C TYR A 466 29.69 -26.71 -2.47
N VAL A 467 30.06 -26.80 -3.75
CA VAL A 467 29.94 -28.03 -4.56
C VAL A 467 31.28 -28.70 -4.87
N LEU A 468 32.37 -27.91 -4.92
CA LEU A 468 33.73 -28.39 -5.25
C LEU A 468 34.78 -27.73 -4.36
N GLN A 469 35.89 -28.43 -4.16
CA GLN A 469 37.07 -27.93 -3.43
C GLN A 469 38.33 -28.10 -4.29
N PHE A 470 39.26 -27.15 -4.19
CA PHE A 470 40.47 -27.09 -4.99
C PHE A 470 41.69 -26.74 -4.13
N GLY A 471 42.84 -27.28 -4.51
CA GLY A 471 44.13 -26.88 -3.93
C GLY A 471 44.71 -25.63 -4.60
N ASP A 472 44.38 -25.42 -5.88
CA ASP A 472 44.88 -24.33 -6.72
C ASP A 472 43.80 -23.28 -7.04
N ARG A 473 44.19 -22.01 -7.07
CA ARG A 473 43.27 -20.88 -7.30
C ARG A 473 42.84 -20.76 -8.77
N ALA A 474 43.76 -21.00 -9.71
CA ALA A 474 43.48 -20.86 -11.13
C ALA A 474 42.49 -21.93 -11.57
N GLU A 475 42.66 -23.16 -11.09
CA GLU A 475 41.73 -24.28 -11.34
C GLU A 475 40.32 -24.01 -10.78
N ALA A 476 40.23 -23.44 -9.58
CA ALA A 476 38.94 -23.07 -8.98
C ALA A 476 38.21 -22.02 -9.83
N ILE A 477 38.94 -21.01 -10.33
CA ILE A 477 38.37 -19.92 -11.13
C ILE A 477 37.96 -20.41 -12.52
N SER A 478 38.79 -21.22 -13.19
CA SER A 478 38.45 -21.75 -14.52
C SER A 478 37.21 -22.63 -14.45
N THR A 479 37.12 -23.51 -13.45
CA THR A 479 35.95 -24.40 -13.25
C THR A 479 34.68 -23.61 -12.92
N MET A 480 34.79 -22.53 -12.13
CA MET A 480 33.67 -21.64 -11.85
C MET A 480 33.14 -20.96 -13.12
N LEU A 481 34.03 -20.48 -13.99
CA LEU A 481 33.63 -19.83 -15.24
C LEU A 481 32.99 -20.82 -16.22
N GLU A 482 33.45 -22.07 -16.24
CA GLU A 482 32.85 -23.13 -17.04
C GLU A 482 31.43 -23.45 -16.57
N LEU A 483 31.22 -23.67 -15.27
CA LEU A 483 29.89 -23.91 -14.71
C LEU A 483 28.94 -22.74 -15.00
N ARG A 484 29.37 -21.50 -14.76
CA ARG A 484 28.58 -20.31 -15.07
C ARG A 484 28.20 -20.21 -16.55
N SER A 485 29.09 -20.61 -17.46
CA SER A 485 28.81 -20.56 -18.91
C SER A 485 27.89 -21.68 -19.38
N SER A 486 27.87 -22.83 -18.67
CA SER A 486 26.92 -23.93 -18.89
C SER A 486 25.50 -23.64 -18.37
N GLY A 487 25.32 -22.57 -17.60
CA GLY A 487 24.04 -22.20 -16.96
C GLY A 487 23.89 -22.71 -15.53
N ASP A 488 24.81 -23.56 -15.06
CA ASP A 488 24.84 -24.05 -13.69
C ASP A 488 25.53 -23.05 -12.76
N PHE A 489 24.87 -22.71 -11.64
CA PHE A 489 25.40 -21.80 -10.61
C PHE A 489 25.94 -20.48 -11.18
N THR A 490 25.11 -19.78 -11.96
CA THR A 490 25.45 -18.50 -12.61
C THR A 490 26.04 -17.46 -11.65
N ASP A 491 25.64 -17.52 -10.37
CA ASP A 491 26.09 -16.60 -9.32
C ASP A 491 27.16 -17.20 -8.38
N GLY A 492 27.59 -18.45 -8.61
CA GLY A 492 28.53 -19.15 -7.73
C GLY A 492 29.94 -18.55 -7.77
N TRP A 493 30.64 -18.43 -6.64
CA TRP A 493 31.95 -17.78 -6.54
C TRP A 493 32.99 -18.64 -5.81
N VAL A 494 34.27 -18.36 -6.02
CA VAL A 494 35.35 -19.03 -5.29
C VAL A 494 35.60 -18.35 -3.95
N HIS A 495 35.51 -19.11 -2.86
CA HIS A 495 35.88 -18.69 -1.52
C HIS A 495 37.20 -19.32 -1.08
N VAL A 496 38.02 -18.57 -0.35
CA VAL A 496 39.31 -19.05 0.18
C VAL A 496 39.10 -19.51 1.62
N ILE A 497 39.41 -20.77 1.89
CA ILE A 497 39.50 -21.29 3.26
C ILE A 497 40.84 -20.83 3.83
N LYS A 498 40.81 -19.88 4.76
CA LYS A 498 41.96 -19.54 5.59
C LYS A 498 41.96 -20.51 6.76
N LYS A 499 43.06 -21.25 6.95
CA LYS A 499 43.29 -22.05 8.16
C LYS A 499 43.43 -21.15 9.37
#